data_AF-A0A956D3L0-F1
#
_entry.id   AF-A0A956D3L0-F1
#
_cell.length_a   1.000
_cell.length_b   1.000
_cell.length_c   1.000
_cell.angle_alpha   90.00
_cell.angle_beta   90.00
_cell.angle_gamma   90.00
#
_symmetry.space_group_name_H-M   'P 1'
#
loop_
_entity.id
_entity.type
_entity.pdbx_description
1 polymer ?
#
loop_
_entity_poly.entity_id
_entity_poly.type
_entity_poly.pdbx_seq_one_letter_code
_entity_poly.pdbx_strand_id
1 'polypeptide(L)'
;MLHPSTRLSWISDAVGYGVRATRRIPKGTILWALDPLDRVFGPQEVQHLGEGLWPVLETYSYVNGSGKRVLCWDHGRFMNHSCEPVSLSPGVDFELAVRDIEEGEEITCDYTSLNLETELDCLCGSVRCRGRVSSQEFAQLAPVWDERLRDAVAHAPKVEQPLLEWVDAEALAAWAEEPESLPSAIRHHYPFRDAVHTRPRTARR
;
A
#
# COMPACT_ATOMS: atom_id res chain seq x y z
N MET A 1 -4.33 -6.03 -7.83
CA MET A 1 -5.72 -6.44 -7.57
C MET A 1 -6.16 -6.15 -6.13
N LEU A 2 -7.25 -5.40 -5.98
CA LEU A 2 -7.92 -5.07 -4.73
C LEU A 2 -9.04 -6.08 -4.40
N HIS A 3 -9.29 -6.27 -3.11
CA HIS A 3 -10.29 -7.21 -2.61
C HIS A 3 -11.69 -6.93 -3.21
N PRO A 4 -12.43 -7.95 -3.68
CA PRO A 4 -13.66 -7.76 -4.44
C PRO A 4 -14.82 -7.18 -3.62
N SER A 5 -14.76 -7.29 -2.30
CA SER A 5 -15.75 -6.68 -1.39
C SER A 5 -15.45 -5.21 -1.09
N THR A 6 -15.12 -4.45 -2.14
CA THR A 6 -14.81 -3.03 -2.03
C THR A 6 -15.53 -2.23 -3.11
N ARG A 7 -15.73 -0.94 -2.87
CA ARG A 7 -16.31 0.00 -3.83
C ARG A 7 -15.62 1.34 -3.74
N LEU A 8 -15.60 2.06 -4.87
CA LEU A 8 -15.22 3.46 -4.90
C LEU A 8 -16.30 4.31 -4.20
N SER A 9 -15.88 5.27 -3.39
CA SER A 9 -16.76 6.21 -2.68
C SER A 9 -16.15 7.59 -2.68
N TRP A 10 -16.97 8.63 -2.80
CA TRP A 10 -16.54 9.99 -2.50
C TRP A 10 -16.28 10.13 -0.99
N ILE A 11 -15.18 10.78 -0.60
CA ILE A 11 -14.80 11.03 0.79
C ILE A 11 -15.05 12.49 1.16
N SER A 12 -14.45 13.42 0.42
CA SER A 12 -14.63 14.87 0.60
C SER A 12 -14.03 15.65 -0.58
N ASP A 13 -14.30 16.95 -0.67
CA ASP A 13 -13.66 17.83 -1.68
C ASP A 13 -12.14 17.92 -1.52
N ALA A 14 -11.63 17.72 -0.29
CA ALA A 14 -10.20 17.81 0.01
C ALA A 14 -9.44 16.51 -0.31
N VAL A 15 -10.09 15.35 -0.12
CA VAL A 15 -9.47 14.02 -0.30
C VAL A 15 -9.81 13.44 -1.68
N GLY A 16 -11.01 13.71 -2.18
CA GLY A 16 -11.55 13.11 -3.39
C GLY A 16 -12.19 11.76 -3.13
N TYR A 17 -11.84 10.77 -3.98
CA TYR A 17 -12.34 9.41 -3.87
C TYR A 17 -11.50 8.55 -2.93
N GLY A 18 -12.15 7.53 -2.37
CA GLY A 18 -11.54 6.50 -1.54
C GLY A 18 -12.20 5.15 -1.79
N VAL A 19 -11.69 4.12 -1.13
CA VAL A 19 -12.22 2.76 -1.23
C VAL A 19 -12.94 2.40 0.07
N ARG A 20 -14.17 1.88 -0.01
CA ARG A 20 -14.91 1.38 1.17
C ARG A 20 -15.26 -0.09 1.06
N ALA A 21 -15.28 -0.78 2.19
CA ALA A 21 -15.76 -2.16 2.29
C ALA A 21 -17.27 -2.23 1.97
N THR A 22 -17.68 -3.24 1.20
CA THR A 22 -19.11 -3.50 0.87
C THR A 22 -19.76 -4.53 1.78
N ARG A 23 -18.96 -5.22 2.60
CA ARG A 23 -19.36 -6.14 3.67
C ARG A 23 -18.22 -6.20 4.68
N ARG A 24 -18.43 -6.83 5.84
CA ARG A 24 -17.35 -7.09 6.79
C ARG A 24 -16.21 -7.88 6.13
N ILE A 25 -14.98 -7.42 6.31
CA ILE A 25 -13.75 -8.10 5.90
C ILE A 25 -12.97 -8.45 7.18
N PRO A 26 -12.81 -9.75 7.50
CA PRO A 26 -12.10 -10.17 8.69
C PRO A 26 -10.61 -9.80 8.66
N LYS A 27 -10.03 -9.65 9.86
CA LYS A 27 -8.58 -9.59 10.06
C LYS A 27 -7.88 -10.80 9.44
N GLY A 28 -6.74 -10.57 8.81
CA GLY A 28 -5.94 -11.59 8.14
C GLY A 28 -6.34 -11.83 6.68
N THR A 29 -7.40 -11.21 6.17
CA THR A 29 -7.76 -11.26 4.75
C THR A 29 -6.80 -10.43 3.91
N ILE A 30 -6.39 -10.94 2.74
CA ILE A 30 -5.60 -10.20 1.76
C ILE A 30 -6.47 -9.10 1.15
N LEU A 31 -6.04 -7.84 1.29
CA LEU A 31 -6.76 -6.66 0.81
C LEU A 31 -6.32 -6.22 -0.59
N TRP A 32 -5.02 -6.35 -0.88
CA TRP A 32 -4.44 -6.02 -2.16
C TRP A 32 -3.32 -7.03 -2.47
N ALA A 33 -3.16 -7.40 -3.74
CA ALA A 33 -2.05 -8.22 -4.22
C ALA A 33 -1.62 -7.72 -5.60
N LEU A 34 -0.33 -7.72 -5.90
CA LEU A 34 0.17 -7.37 -7.23
C LEU A 34 -0.33 -8.40 -8.25
N ASP A 35 -0.97 -7.94 -9.32
CA ASP A 35 -1.47 -8.81 -10.38
C ASP A 35 -0.90 -8.44 -11.77
N PRO A 36 -1.02 -9.31 -12.79
CA PRO A 36 -0.42 -9.09 -14.11
C PRO A 36 -0.88 -7.83 -14.86
N LEU A 37 -1.98 -7.19 -14.47
CA LEU A 37 -2.44 -5.93 -15.05
C LEU A 37 -1.80 -4.70 -14.39
N ASP A 38 -1.24 -4.83 -13.19
CA ASP A 38 -0.46 -3.78 -12.55
C ASP A 38 0.80 -3.48 -13.38
N ARG A 39 1.12 -2.20 -13.51
CA ARG A 39 2.25 -1.74 -14.32
C ARG A 39 3.44 -1.43 -13.43
N VAL A 40 4.51 -2.21 -13.56
CA VAL A 40 5.77 -1.99 -12.85
C VAL A 40 6.78 -1.34 -13.79
N PHE A 41 7.28 -0.16 -13.42
CA PHE A 41 8.28 0.59 -14.18
C PHE A 41 9.59 0.67 -13.40
N GLY A 42 10.68 0.28 -14.04
CA GLY A 42 12.02 0.53 -13.54
C GLY A 42 12.40 2.03 -13.62
N PRO A 43 13.40 2.49 -12.85
CA PRO A 43 13.82 3.90 -12.85
C PRO A 43 14.16 4.45 -14.24
N GLN A 44 14.78 3.64 -15.10
CA GLN A 44 15.10 4.04 -16.47
C GLN A 44 13.85 4.15 -17.34
N GLU A 45 12.88 3.25 -17.22
CA GLU A 45 11.64 3.31 -18.00
C GLU A 45 10.85 4.58 -17.68
N VAL A 46 10.79 4.97 -16.40
CA VAL A 46 10.12 6.20 -15.95
C VAL A 46 10.72 7.45 -16.62
N GLN A 47 12.04 7.51 -16.82
CA GLN A 47 12.70 8.65 -17.50
C GLN A 47 12.28 8.82 -18.96
N HIS A 48 11.84 7.74 -19.61
CA HIS A 48 11.42 7.74 -21.01
C HIS A 48 9.92 7.94 -21.18
N LEU A 49 9.15 7.99 -20.09
CA LEU A 49 7.71 8.28 -20.15
C LEU A 49 7.51 9.76 -20.49
N GLY A 50 6.51 10.02 -21.34
CA GLY A 50 6.15 11.38 -21.71
C GLY A 50 5.69 12.18 -20.48
N GLU A 51 6.06 13.46 -20.41
CA GLU A 51 5.78 14.35 -19.27
C GLU A 51 4.28 14.39 -18.90
N GLY A 52 3.38 14.22 -19.88
CA GLY A 52 1.93 14.20 -19.66
C GLY A 52 1.42 13.03 -18.81
N LEU A 53 2.21 11.97 -18.63
CA LEU A 53 1.86 10.83 -17.77
C LEU A 53 2.27 11.06 -16.31
N TRP A 54 3.14 12.04 -16.04
CA TRP A 54 3.67 12.26 -14.69
C TRP A 54 2.60 12.52 -13.63
N PRO A 55 1.56 13.35 -13.87
CA PRO A 55 0.51 13.56 -12.87
C PRO A 55 -0.21 12.27 -12.46
N VAL A 56 -0.38 11.33 -13.40
CA VAL A 56 -1.00 10.02 -13.14
C VAL A 56 -0.07 9.16 -12.29
N LEU A 57 1.22 9.12 -12.63
CA LEU A 57 2.21 8.35 -11.88
C LEU A 57 2.40 8.91 -10.48
N GLU A 58 2.55 10.21 -10.32
CA GLU A 58 2.69 10.88 -9.03
C GLU A 58 1.51 10.61 -8.09
N THR A 59 0.29 10.51 -8.64
CA THR A 59 -0.93 10.31 -7.83
C THR A 59 -1.27 8.84 -7.57
N TYR A 60 -1.11 7.97 -8.57
CA TYR A 60 -1.71 6.63 -8.57
C TYR A 60 -0.69 5.48 -8.52
N SER A 61 0.57 5.78 -8.23
CA SER A 61 1.62 4.77 -8.07
C SER A 61 2.40 4.93 -6.78
N TYR A 62 3.06 3.87 -6.36
CA TYR A 62 4.00 3.88 -5.24
C TYR A 62 5.36 3.33 -5.68
N VAL A 63 6.39 3.55 -4.86
CA VAL A 63 7.73 2.97 -5.09
C VAL A 63 7.91 1.79 -4.14
N ASN A 64 8.25 0.62 -4.68
CA ASN A 64 8.51 -0.57 -3.87
C ASN A 64 9.97 -0.60 -3.36
N GLY A 65 10.32 -1.60 -2.53
CA GLY A 65 11.66 -1.75 -1.97
C GLY A 65 12.79 -1.96 -2.99
N SER A 66 12.47 -2.27 -4.25
CA SER A 66 13.44 -2.37 -5.35
C SER A 66 13.62 -1.08 -6.15
N GLY A 67 12.98 0.02 -5.72
CA GLY A 67 13.00 1.31 -6.43
C GLY A 67 12.16 1.33 -7.70
N LYS A 68 11.30 0.33 -7.92
CA LYS A 68 10.39 0.29 -9.07
C LYS A 68 9.08 0.99 -8.72
N ARG A 69 8.54 1.72 -9.68
CA ARG A 69 7.26 2.42 -9.57
C ARG A 69 6.13 1.48 -10.00
N VAL A 70 5.20 1.20 -9.10
CA VAL A 70 4.06 0.30 -9.31
C VAL A 70 2.80 1.14 -9.48
N LEU A 71 2.25 1.16 -10.69
CA LEU A 71 0.98 1.82 -11.02
C LEU A 71 -0.15 0.80 -10.91
N CYS A 72 -1.03 1.01 -9.92
CA CYS A 72 -2.19 0.16 -9.68
C CYS A 72 -3.24 0.38 -10.78
N TRP A 73 -3.69 -0.70 -11.43
CA TRP A 73 -4.63 -0.59 -12.55
C TRP A 73 -6.09 -0.50 -12.13
N ASP A 74 -6.46 -0.95 -10.93
CA ASP A 74 -7.84 -1.06 -10.46
C ASP A 74 -8.19 0.03 -9.44
N HIS A 75 -9.14 -0.23 -8.53
CA HIS A 75 -9.53 0.71 -7.47
C HIS A 75 -8.47 0.85 -6.37
N GLY A 76 -7.45 -0.02 -6.29
CA GLY A 76 -6.40 0.05 -5.28
C GLY A 76 -5.63 1.37 -5.33
N ARG A 77 -5.58 2.01 -6.50
CA ARG A 77 -5.01 3.35 -6.70
C ARG A 77 -5.73 4.47 -5.92
N PHE A 78 -6.93 4.22 -5.40
CA PHE A 78 -7.72 5.15 -4.59
C PHE A 78 -7.68 4.81 -3.09
N MET A 79 -6.82 3.89 -2.65
CA MET A 79 -6.61 3.67 -1.21
C MET A 79 -5.97 4.91 -0.60
N ASN A 80 -6.68 5.54 0.33
CA ASN A 80 -6.21 6.74 1.01
C ASN A 80 -5.30 6.40 2.18
N HIS A 81 -4.58 7.43 2.64
CA HIS A 81 -3.78 7.33 3.83
C HIS A 81 -4.61 7.32 5.12
N SER A 82 -4.21 6.49 6.08
CA SER A 82 -4.53 6.67 7.50
C SER A 82 -3.30 6.47 8.38
N CYS A 83 -3.18 7.25 9.45
CA CYS A 83 -2.20 7.00 10.52
C CYS A 83 -2.55 5.77 11.36
N GLU A 84 -3.78 5.27 11.23
CA GLU A 84 -4.25 3.99 11.76
C GLU A 84 -4.77 3.11 10.61
N PRO A 85 -3.87 2.66 9.72
CA PRO A 85 -4.27 1.97 8.51
C PRO A 85 -4.91 0.61 8.83
N VAL A 86 -5.76 0.13 7.93
CA VAL A 86 -6.33 -1.22 7.98
C VAL A 86 -5.59 -2.19 7.07
N SER A 87 -4.88 -1.68 6.07
CA SER A 87 -4.11 -2.43 5.09
C SER A 87 -2.62 -2.17 5.28
N LEU A 88 -1.83 -3.23 5.45
CA LEU A 88 -0.37 -3.16 5.58
C LEU A 88 0.29 -4.27 4.75
N SER A 89 1.46 -3.98 4.18
CA SER A 89 2.30 -4.97 3.50
C SER A 89 3.43 -5.46 4.41
N PRO A 90 3.73 -6.77 4.46
CA PRO A 90 4.95 -7.30 5.07
C PRO A 90 6.21 -7.13 4.22
N GLY A 91 6.23 -6.21 3.26
CA GLY A 91 7.40 -6.01 2.40
C GLY A 91 7.51 -7.05 1.29
N VAL A 92 6.35 -7.56 0.86
CA VAL A 92 6.11 -8.47 -0.26
C VAL A 92 4.92 -7.95 -1.05
N ASP A 93 4.67 -8.50 -2.23
CA ASP A 93 3.73 -7.96 -3.21
C ASP A 93 2.22 -8.20 -2.87
N PHE A 94 1.85 -8.12 -1.58
CA PHE A 94 0.45 -8.07 -1.11
C PHE A 94 0.32 -7.31 0.22
N GLU A 95 -0.93 -7.00 0.60
CA GLU A 95 -1.31 -6.36 1.85
C GLU A 95 -2.38 -7.16 2.60
N LEU A 96 -2.32 -7.14 3.93
CA LEU A 96 -3.27 -7.80 4.83
C LEU A 96 -4.16 -6.79 5.57
N ALA A 97 -5.40 -7.20 5.81
CA ALA A 97 -6.26 -6.60 6.81
C ALA A 97 -5.68 -6.84 8.21
N VAL A 98 -5.18 -5.79 8.87
CA VAL A 98 -4.56 -5.89 10.20
C VAL A 98 -5.53 -5.74 11.37
N ARG A 99 -6.82 -5.61 11.06
CA ARG A 99 -7.95 -5.70 11.98
C ARG A 99 -9.20 -6.07 11.20
N ASP A 100 -10.28 -6.41 11.89
CA ASP A 100 -11.59 -6.52 11.27
C ASP A 100 -12.00 -5.16 10.70
N ILE A 101 -12.60 -5.17 9.51
CA ILE A 101 -13.08 -4.00 8.79
C ILE A 101 -14.58 -4.17 8.62
N GLU A 102 -15.36 -3.27 9.19
CA GLU A 102 -16.82 -3.33 9.09
C GLU A 102 -17.33 -2.77 7.75
N GLU A 103 -18.56 -3.14 7.39
CA GLU A 103 -19.19 -2.62 6.18
C GLU A 103 -19.22 -1.08 6.17
N GLY A 104 -18.85 -0.49 5.04
CA GLY A 104 -18.80 0.95 4.86
C GLY A 104 -17.53 1.62 5.40
N GLU A 105 -16.67 0.93 6.17
CA GLU A 105 -15.37 1.47 6.55
C GLU A 105 -14.45 1.66 5.34
N GLU A 106 -13.55 2.65 5.44
CA GLU A 106 -12.59 2.96 4.38
C GLU A 106 -11.37 2.02 4.45
N ILE A 107 -10.97 1.49 3.29
CA ILE A 107 -9.74 0.72 3.12
C ILE A 107 -8.59 1.71 2.94
N THR A 108 -7.75 1.81 3.97
CA THR A 108 -6.64 2.75 4.06
C THR A 108 -5.33 2.04 4.32
N CYS A 109 -4.25 2.62 3.80
CA CYS A 109 -2.87 2.19 4.04
C CYS A 109 -2.04 3.34 4.65
N ASP A 110 -0.81 3.05 5.06
CA ASP A 110 0.11 4.09 5.54
C ASP A 110 1.01 4.55 4.40
N TYR A 111 0.86 5.77 3.89
CA TYR A 111 1.70 6.23 2.79
C TYR A 111 3.17 6.33 3.17
N THR A 112 3.52 6.39 4.46
CA THR A 112 4.92 6.28 4.89
C THR A 112 5.54 4.95 4.46
N SER A 113 4.77 3.86 4.35
CA SER A 113 5.25 2.56 3.87
C SER A 113 5.41 2.47 2.34
N LEU A 114 4.98 3.50 1.62
CA LEU A 114 4.92 3.53 0.15
C LEU A 114 6.06 4.35 -0.48
N ASN A 115 7.08 4.71 0.31
CA ASN A 115 8.18 5.58 -0.09
C ASN A 115 7.65 6.85 -0.75
N LEU A 116 6.98 7.71 0.03
CA LEU A 116 6.57 9.03 -0.45
C LEU A 116 7.77 9.89 -0.86
N GLU A 117 7.71 10.45 -2.07
CA GLU A 117 8.71 11.38 -2.61
C GLU A 117 8.57 12.79 -2.04
N THR A 118 7.39 13.16 -1.55
CA THR A 118 7.08 14.48 -0.99
C THR A 118 6.21 14.32 0.24
N GLU A 119 6.41 15.20 1.23
CA GLU A 119 5.59 15.22 2.43
C GLU A 119 4.17 15.70 2.13
N LEU A 120 3.19 15.15 2.85
CA LEU A 120 1.78 15.48 2.70
C LEU A 120 1.17 15.88 4.04
N ASP A 121 0.28 16.87 4.01
CA ASP A 121 -0.58 17.15 5.16
C ASP A 121 -1.63 16.04 5.32
N CYS A 122 -1.78 15.53 6.54
CA CYS A 122 -2.62 14.38 6.81
C CYS A 122 -4.08 14.79 7.10
N LEU A 123 -5.01 14.20 6.36
CA LEU A 123 -6.46 14.43 6.52
C LEU A 123 -7.22 13.18 7.00
N CYS A 124 -6.53 12.20 7.60
CA CYS A 124 -7.13 10.90 7.91
C CYS A 124 -8.18 10.91 9.04
N GLY A 125 -8.27 11.98 9.84
CA GLY A 125 -9.24 12.11 10.92
C GLY A 125 -9.02 11.20 12.14
N SER A 126 -7.95 10.39 12.18
CA SER A 126 -7.61 9.57 13.35
C SER A 126 -7.25 10.45 14.56
N VAL A 127 -7.61 9.99 15.76
CA VAL A 127 -7.19 10.61 17.03
C VAL A 127 -5.69 10.49 17.28
N ARG A 128 -5.01 9.55 16.62
CA ARG A 128 -3.55 9.36 16.60
C ARG A 128 -2.93 9.88 15.30
N CYS A 129 -3.58 10.84 14.64
CA CYS A 129 -3.05 11.46 13.42
C CYS A 129 -1.68 12.12 13.68
N ARG A 130 -0.71 11.85 12.80
CA ARG A 130 0.64 12.43 12.82
C ARG A 130 0.70 13.86 12.29
N GLY A 131 -0.38 14.34 11.67
CA GLY A 131 -0.48 15.68 11.08
C GLY A 131 0.22 15.83 9.74
N ARG A 132 1.41 15.22 9.57
CA ARG A 132 2.12 15.10 8.30
C ARG A 132 2.56 13.67 8.03
N VAL A 133 2.69 13.32 6.76
CA VAL A 133 3.09 11.99 6.31
C VAL A 133 4.30 12.14 5.41
N SER A 134 5.38 11.42 5.71
CA SER A 134 6.58 11.35 4.88
C SER A 134 7.22 9.98 5.00
N SER A 135 8.17 9.70 4.11
CA SER A 135 8.99 8.47 4.13
C SER A 135 10.11 8.50 5.17
N GLN A 136 10.40 9.64 5.80
CA GLN A 136 11.49 9.77 6.78
C GLN A 136 11.25 8.92 8.03
N GLU A 137 9.98 8.69 8.36
CA GLU A 137 9.56 7.91 9.52
C GLU A 137 9.48 6.40 9.26
N PHE A 138 9.74 5.95 8.02
CA PHE A 138 9.56 4.55 7.61
C PHE A 138 10.25 3.60 8.59
N ALA A 139 11.55 3.78 8.81
CA ALA A 139 12.33 2.86 9.65
C ALA A 139 11.87 2.84 11.12
N GLN A 140 11.25 3.92 11.61
CA GLN A 140 10.72 3.97 12.97
C GLN A 140 9.33 3.32 13.07
N LEU A 141 8.52 3.38 12.02
CA LEU A 141 7.18 2.81 11.98
C LEU A 141 7.16 1.32 11.58
N ALA A 142 8.16 0.85 10.84
CA ALA A 142 8.22 -0.54 10.38
C ALA A 142 8.04 -1.58 11.51
N PRO A 143 8.70 -1.47 12.68
CA PRO A 143 8.46 -2.40 13.78
C PRO A 143 7.01 -2.42 14.29
N VAL A 144 6.32 -1.27 14.25
CA VAL A 144 4.91 -1.14 14.66
C VAL A 144 3.99 -1.82 13.64
N TRP A 145 4.29 -1.68 12.34
CA TRP A 145 3.56 -2.39 11.30
C TRP A 145 3.79 -3.90 11.39
N ASP A 146 5.03 -4.33 11.61
CA ASP A 146 5.40 -5.74 11.73
C ASP A 146 4.63 -6.43 12.85
N GLU A 147 4.53 -5.83 14.04
CA GLU A 147 3.76 -6.39 15.16
C GLU A 147 2.29 -6.66 14.76
N ARG A 148 1.66 -5.69 14.09
CA ARG A 148 0.27 -5.81 13.61
C ARG A 148 0.12 -6.85 12.51
N LEU A 149 1.12 -6.96 11.63
CA LEU A 149 1.16 -7.92 10.54
C LEU A 149 1.32 -9.36 11.04
N ARG A 150 2.19 -9.60 12.03
CA ARG A 150 2.35 -10.93 12.66
C ARG A 150 1.06 -11.38 13.34
N ASP A 151 0.41 -10.47 14.04
CA ASP A 151 -0.90 -10.74 14.65
C ASP A 151 -1.99 -11.00 13.57
N ALA A 152 -1.94 -10.31 12.43
CA ALA A 152 -2.87 -10.51 11.32
C ALA A 152 -2.67 -11.82 10.56
N VAL A 153 -1.43 -12.17 10.21
CA VAL A 153 -1.15 -13.34 9.37
C VAL A 153 -1.55 -14.65 10.05
N ALA A 154 -1.49 -14.74 11.38
CA ALA A 154 -1.98 -15.88 12.16
C ALA A 154 -3.49 -16.16 12.00
N HIS A 155 -4.24 -15.22 11.42
CA HIS A 155 -5.66 -15.35 11.10
C HIS A 155 -5.91 -15.73 9.64
N ALA A 156 -4.92 -15.57 8.76
CA ALA A 156 -5.09 -15.75 7.32
C ALA A 156 -5.67 -17.13 6.90
N PRO A 157 -5.29 -18.27 7.52
CA PRO A 157 -5.87 -19.57 7.18
C PRO A 157 -7.30 -19.79 7.69
N LYS A 158 -7.79 -18.91 8.57
CA LYS A 158 -9.10 -19.04 9.24
C LYS A 158 -10.20 -18.26 8.54
N VAL A 159 -9.85 -17.53 7.48
CA VAL A 159 -10.75 -16.60 6.78
C VAL A 159 -10.68 -16.86 5.28
N GLU A 160 -11.73 -16.45 4.56
CA GLU A 160 -11.74 -16.53 3.10
C GLU A 160 -10.63 -15.64 2.52
N GLN A 161 -9.92 -16.13 1.51
CA GLN A 161 -8.86 -15.41 0.80
C GLN A 161 -9.20 -15.28 -0.68
N PRO A 162 -10.06 -14.32 -1.09
CA PRO A 162 -10.46 -14.18 -2.50
C PRO A 162 -9.29 -13.85 -3.44
N LEU A 163 -8.20 -13.31 -2.91
CA LEU A 163 -7.00 -12.96 -3.67
C LEU A 163 -5.88 -14.01 -3.58
N LEU A 164 -6.16 -15.21 -3.05
CA LEU A 164 -5.15 -16.24 -2.82
C LEU A 164 -4.39 -16.65 -4.09
N GLU A 165 -5.05 -16.58 -5.27
CA GLU A 165 -4.45 -16.92 -6.56
C GLU A 165 -3.27 -16.01 -6.97
N TRP A 166 -3.18 -14.81 -6.38
CA TRP A 166 -2.14 -13.81 -6.68
C TRP A 166 -0.98 -13.83 -5.68
N VAL A 167 -1.03 -14.70 -4.67
CA VAL A 167 -0.01 -14.79 -3.63
C VAL A 167 0.54 -16.22 -3.53
N ASP A 168 1.73 -16.35 -2.95
CA ASP A 168 2.28 -17.65 -2.61
C ASP A 168 1.52 -18.24 -1.41
N ALA A 169 0.62 -19.17 -1.70
CA ALA A 169 -0.23 -19.82 -0.69
C ALA A 169 0.57 -20.66 0.31
N GLU A 170 1.68 -21.28 -0.12
CA GLU A 170 2.55 -22.07 0.76
C GLU A 170 3.28 -21.15 1.74
N ALA A 171 3.83 -20.03 1.25
CA ALA A 171 4.46 -19.03 2.10
C ALA A 171 3.47 -18.41 3.09
N LEU A 172 2.25 -18.06 2.64
CA LEU A 172 1.21 -17.51 3.50
C LEU A 172 0.83 -18.48 4.63
N ALA A 173 0.68 -19.77 4.32
CA ALA A 173 0.41 -20.79 5.32
C ALA A 173 1.56 -20.94 6.33
N ALA A 174 2.81 -20.96 5.85
CA ALA A 174 3.99 -21.04 6.71
C ALA A 174 4.09 -19.83 7.65
N TRP A 175 3.85 -18.60 7.16
CA TRP A 175 3.84 -17.40 8.00
C TRP A 175 2.69 -17.39 8.99
N ALA A 176 1.54 -18.00 8.66
CA ALA A 176 0.44 -18.11 9.60
C ALA A 176 0.73 -19.09 10.74
N GLU A 177 1.50 -20.14 10.49
CA GLU A 177 1.97 -21.10 11.50
C GLU A 177 3.11 -20.52 12.36
N GLU A 178 4.04 -19.79 11.72
CA GLU A 178 5.17 -19.12 12.38
C GLU A 178 5.19 -17.62 12.03
N PRO A 179 4.37 -16.77 12.69
CA PRO A 179 4.28 -15.34 12.37
C PRO A 179 5.60 -14.57 12.47
N GLU A 180 6.54 -15.00 13.30
CA GLU A 180 7.87 -14.40 13.40
C GLU A 180 8.72 -14.60 12.13
N SER A 181 8.38 -15.56 11.29
CA SER A 181 9.02 -15.79 9.98
C SER A 181 8.48 -14.88 8.88
N LEU A 182 7.39 -14.13 9.14
CA LEU A 182 6.81 -13.18 8.19
C LEU A 182 7.87 -12.12 7.84
N PRO A 183 8.05 -11.79 6.55
CA PRO A 183 8.89 -10.69 6.14
C PRO A 183 8.53 -9.38 6.83
N SER A 184 9.54 -8.58 7.11
CA SER A 184 9.35 -7.25 7.70
C SER A 184 8.98 -6.24 6.62
N ALA A 185 8.06 -5.33 6.96
CA ALA A 185 7.69 -4.17 6.16
C ALA A 185 8.91 -3.30 5.79
N ILE A 186 10.02 -3.37 6.53
CA ILE A 186 11.27 -2.69 6.19
C ILE A 186 11.82 -3.10 4.81
N ARG A 187 11.45 -4.28 4.29
CA ARG A 187 11.83 -4.69 2.92
C ARG A 187 11.24 -3.77 1.84
N HIS A 188 10.14 -3.07 2.13
CA HIS A 188 9.61 -2.05 1.23
C HIS A 188 10.34 -0.72 1.32
N HIS A 189 11.19 -0.48 2.31
CA HIS A 189 11.91 0.78 2.42
C HIS A 189 12.92 0.93 1.28
N TYR A 190 12.73 1.95 0.46
CA TYR A 190 13.67 2.34 -0.58
C TYR A 190 14.30 3.69 -0.19
N PRO A 191 15.57 3.71 0.24
CA PRO A 191 16.21 4.94 0.69
C PRO A 191 16.32 5.94 -0.46
N PHE A 192 15.65 7.07 -0.34
CA PHE A 192 15.60 8.12 -1.36
C PHE A 192 16.96 8.68 -1.79
N ARG A 193 18.03 8.49 -1.00
CA ARG A 193 19.39 8.87 -1.40
C ARG A 193 19.89 8.08 -2.63
N ASP A 194 19.28 6.92 -2.91
CA ASP A 194 19.57 6.06 -4.05
C ASP A 194 18.56 6.23 -5.20
N ALA A 195 17.44 6.93 -4.94
CA ALA A 195 16.42 7.26 -5.92
C ALA A 195 16.83 8.50 -6.72
N VAL A 196 17.29 8.31 -7.95
CA VAL A 196 17.39 9.41 -8.91
C VAL A 196 15.97 9.96 -9.11
N HIS A 197 15.72 11.22 -8.75
CA HIS A 197 14.48 11.90 -9.12
C HIS A 197 14.29 11.82 -10.65
N THR A 198 13.16 11.27 -11.10
CA THR A 198 12.86 11.09 -12.53
C THR A 198 11.58 11.79 -12.97
N ARG A 199 11.22 12.91 -12.35
CA ARG A 199 10.49 13.91 -13.15
C ARG A 199 11.41 14.22 -14.34
N PRO A 200 10.96 14.04 -15.60
CA PRO A 200 11.79 14.34 -16.75
C PRO A 200 12.35 15.75 -16.57
N ARG A 201 13.69 15.90 -16.60
CA ARG A 201 14.28 17.23 -16.61
C ARG A 201 13.84 17.87 -17.91
N THR A 202 13.05 18.95 -17.82
CA THR A 202 12.67 19.74 -18.99
C THR A 202 13.92 19.96 -19.85
N ALA A 203 13.92 19.45 -21.08
CA ALA A 203 14.86 19.94 -22.07
C ALA A 203 14.50 21.42 -22.25
N ARG A 204 15.26 22.32 -21.62
CA ARG A 204 15.17 23.74 -21.89
C ARG A 204 15.37 23.89 -23.41
N ARG A 205 14.28 24.21 -24.12
CA ARG A 205 14.36 24.69 -25.50
C ARG A 205 14.90 26.10 -25.51
#